data_AF-A0A2K3K7V2-F1
#
_entry.id   AF-A0A2K3K7V2-F1
#
_cell.length_a   1.000
_cell.length_b   1.000
_cell.length_c   1.000
_cell.angle_alpha   90.00
_cell.angle_beta   90.00
_cell.angle_gamma   90.00
#
_symmetry.space_group_name_H-M   'P 1'
#
loop_
_entity.id
_entity.type
_entity.pdbx_description
1 polymer ?
#
loop_
_entity_poly.entity_id
_entity_poly.type
_entity_poly.pdbx_seq_one_letter_code
_entity_poly.pdbx_strand_id
1 'polypeptide(L)'
;LAEFHGVTSDIHSLSRLNASICWQQSRSRWLKEGDANTKYFHSVLAGRRRGNAISTLQVDSAVVEGVVPIRNAVVSHFAAHFKAVNVERPGIENLNFKRLQVAEVSSLIKPFSLDEVKAAVWDCDSYKSPGPDGINFGF
;
A
#
# COMPACT_ATOMS: atom_id res chain seq x y z
N LEU A 1 -48.34 12.75 23.26
CA LEU A 1 -48.38 11.34 22.79
C LEU A 1 -48.24 11.24 21.27
N ALA A 2 -49.10 11.91 20.48
CA ALA A 2 -49.00 11.90 19.01
C ALA A 2 -47.65 12.43 18.47
N GLU A 3 -47.11 13.51 19.04
CA GLU A 3 -45.78 14.03 18.69
C GLU A 3 -44.64 13.03 18.97
N PHE A 4 -44.70 12.33 20.10
CA PHE A 4 -43.73 11.28 20.45
C PHE A 4 -43.76 10.10 19.47
N HIS A 5 -44.95 9.70 19.02
CA HIS A 5 -45.10 8.65 18.00
C HIS A 5 -44.61 9.13 16.61
N GLY A 6 -44.82 10.40 16.26
CA GLY A 6 -44.28 11.01 15.04
C GLY A 6 -42.75 11.02 15.02
N VAL A 7 -42.12 11.51 16.10
CA VAL A 7 -40.65 11.52 16.25
C VAL A 7 -40.07 10.11 16.17
N THR A 8 -40.74 9.11 16.76
CA THR A 8 -40.30 7.71 16.70
C THR A 8 -40.36 7.16 15.26
N SER A 9 -41.42 7.46 14.52
CA SER A 9 -41.57 7.08 13.11
C SER A 9 -40.48 7.70 12.23
N ASP A 10 -40.17 8.97 12.44
CA ASP A 10 -39.13 9.69 11.70
C ASP A 10 -37.73 9.17 12.01
N ILE A 11 -37.43 8.87 13.27
CA ILE A 11 -36.16 8.23 13.66
C ILE A 11 -36.01 6.86 12.97
N HIS A 12 -37.07 6.05 12.92
CA HIS A 12 -37.03 4.77 12.25
C HIS A 12 -36.87 4.91 10.72
N SER A 13 -37.50 5.91 10.10
CA SER A 13 -37.36 6.15 8.66
C SER A 13 -35.94 6.61 8.30
N LEU A 14 -35.37 7.55 9.07
CA LEU A 14 -34.00 8.02 8.93
C LEU A 14 -32.99 6.89 9.20
N SER A 15 -33.22 6.06 10.22
CA SER A 15 -32.37 4.91 10.52
C SER A 15 -32.34 3.90 9.36
N ARG A 16 -33.49 3.59 8.75
CA ARG A 16 -33.55 2.72 7.57
C ARG A 16 -32.84 3.32 6.36
N LEU A 17 -33.00 4.64 6.14
CA LEU A 17 -32.31 5.34 5.06
C LEU A 17 -30.79 5.31 5.28
N ASN A 18 -30.34 5.62 6.50
CA ASN A 18 -28.93 5.58 6.87
C ASN A 18 -28.36 4.17 6.73
N ALA A 19 -29.07 3.14 7.18
CA ALA A 19 -28.68 1.75 6.98
C ALA A 19 -28.54 1.42 5.49
N SER A 20 -29.50 1.80 4.65
CA SER A 20 -29.44 1.61 3.19
C SER A 20 -28.22 2.27 2.56
N ILE A 21 -27.91 3.52 2.96
CA ILE A 21 -26.71 4.24 2.51
C ILE A 21 -25.43 3.53 2.98
N CYS A 22 -25.35 3.16 4.26
CA CYS A 22 -24.23 2.40 4.80
C CYS A 22 -24.04 1.07 4.06
N TRP A 23 -25.12 0.36 3.70
CA TRP A 23 -25.05 -0.86 2.90
C TRP A 23 -24.55 -0.64 1.47
N GLN A 24 -24.87 0.50 0.86
CA GLN A 24 -24.34 0.88 -0.45
C GLN A 24 -22.86 1.27 -0.36
N GLN A 25 -22.47 1.97 0.71
CA GLN A 25 -21.11 2.44 0.96
C GLN A 25 -20.16 1.35 1.50
N SER A 26 -20.68 0.32 2.16
CA SER A 26 -19.88 -0.72 2.82
C SER A 26 -19.09 -1.60 1.85
N ARG A 27 -19.24 -1.41 0.54
CA ARG A 27 -18.60 -2.22 -0.51
C ARG A 27 -18.91 -3.73 -0.35
N SER A 28 -19.95 -4.09 0.40
CA SER A 28 -20.34 -5.49 0.63
C SER A 28 -20.65 -6.22 -0.69
N ARG A 29 -21.27 -5.52 -1.67
CA ARG A 29 -21.46 -6.07 -3.02
C ARG A 29 -20.14 -6.30 -3.76
N TRP A 30 -19.12 -5.47 -3.57
CA TRP A 30 -17.80 -5.71 -4.14
C TRP A 30 -17.14 -6.96 -3.55
N LEU A 31 -17.32 -7.24 -2.26
CA LEU A 31 -16.78 -8.45 -1.63
C LEU A 31 -17.39 -9.75 -2.19
N LYS A 32 -18.68 -9.72 -2.57
CA LYS A 32 -19.40 -10.89 -3.08
C LYS A 32 -19.39 -11.01 -4.61
N GLU A 33 -19.50 -9.88 -5.31
CA GLU A 33 -19.75 -9.83 -6.76
C GLU A 33 -18.57 -9.22 -7.53
N GLY A 34 -17.51 -8.78 -6.85
CA GLY A 34 -16.39 -8.04 -7.43
C GLY A 34 -15.35 -8.89 -8.15
N ASP A 35 -15.36 -10.21 -8.00
CA ASP A 35 -14.57 -11.15 -8.81
C ASP A 35 -15.48 -12.08 -9.64
N ALA A 36 -16.75 -12.21 -9.26
CA ALA A 36 -17.76 -12.87 -10.05
C ALA A 36 -18.03 -12.06 -11.32
N ASN A 37 -18.11 -12.73 -12.47
CA ASN A 37 -18.36 -12.16 -13.80
C ASN A 37 -19.78 -11.57 -13.94
N THR A 38 -20.12 -10.60 -13.08
CA THR A 38 -21.46 -10.04 -12.87
C THR A 38 -21.60 -8.70 -13.59
N LYS A 39 -22.85 -8.29 -13.82
CA LYS A 39 -23.15 -6.94 -14.31
C LYS A 39 -22.61 -5.85 -13.38
N TYR A 40 -22.60 -6.09 -12.06
CA TYR A 40 -22.05 -5.17 -11.08
C TYR A 40 -20.53 -4.99 -11.26
N PHE A 41 -19.77 -6.08 -11.36
CA PHE A 41 -18.33 -6.06 -11.62
C PHE A 41 -17.98 -5.25 -12.87
N HIS A 42 -18.63 -5.54 -13.99
CA HIS A 42 -18.40 -4.82 -15.25
C HIS A 42 -18.77 -3.33 -15.17
N SER A 43 -19.82 -2.98 -14.43
CA SER A 43 -20.19 -1.58 -14.19
C SER A 43 -19.11 -0.83 -13.40
N VAL A 44 -18.56 -1.45 -12.35
CA VAL A 44 -17.44 -0.89 -11.56
C VAL A 44 -16.20 -0.75 -12.43
N LEU A 45 -15.84 -1.77 -13.23
CA LEU A 45 -14.72 -1.70 -14.16
C LEU A 45 -14.89 -0.60 -15.20
N ALA A 46 -16.09 -0.44 -15.77
CA ALA A 46 -16.38 0.62 -16.72
C ALA A 46 -16.24 2.01 -16.08
N GLY A 47 -16.69 2.16 -14.82
CA GLY A 47 -16.48 3.37 -14.03
C GLY A 47 -15.00 3.67 -13.81
N ARG A 48 -14.22 2.66 -13.38
CA ARG A 48 -12.76 2.79 -13.22
C ARG A 48 -12.06 3.12 -14.54
N ARG A 49 -12.45 2.47 -15.64
CA ARG A 49 -11.90 2.74 -16.97
C ARG A 49 -12.14 4.19 -17.40
N ARG A 50 -13.32 4.75 -17.15
CA ARG A 50 -13.61 6.16 -17.42
C ARG A 50 -12.81 7.10 -16.52
N GLY A 51 -12.73 6.82 -15.22
CA GLY A 51 -11.97 7.65 -14.27
C GLY A 51 -10.45 7.63 -14.50
N ASN A 52 -9.93 6.49 -14.98
CA ASN A 52 -8.50 6.33 -15.28
C ASN A 52 -8.14 6.68 -16.73
N ALA A 53 -9.11 7.09 -17.56
CA ALA A 53 -8.84 7.49 -18.92
C ALA A 53 -8.16 8.87 -18.93
N ILE A 54 -6.96 8.93 -19.49
CA ILE A 54 -6.25 10.20 -19.68
C ILE A 54 -6.69 10.78 -21.02
N SER A 55 -7.59 11.77 -20.99
CA SER A 55 -8.10 12.46 -22.20
C SER A 55 -7.19 13.58 -22.69
N THR A 56 -6.46 14.21 -21.76
CA THR A 56 -5.59 15.36 -22.02
C THR A 56 -4.37 15.28 -21.11
N LEU A 57 -3.21 15.71 -21.59
CA LEU A 57 -1.97 15.76 -20.83
C LEU A 57 -1.26 17.10 -21.06
N GLN A 58 -0.78 17.75 -20.01
CA GLN A 58 -0.01 18.98 -20.13
C GLN A 58 1.50 18.65 -20.22
N VAL A 59 2.17 19.15 -21.26
CA VAL A 59 3.61 18.95 -21.51
C VAL A 59 4.22 20.30 -21.86
N ASP A 60 5.22 20.76 -21.10
CA ASP A 60 5.99 21.99 -21.36
C ASP A 60 5.11 23.22 -21.72
N SER A 61 3.98 23.39 -21.02
CA SER A 61 2.96 24.43 -21.24
C SER A 61 1.97 24.23 -22.40
N ALA A 62 2.09 23.17 -23.20
CA ALA A 62 1.11 22.79 -24.21
C ALA A 62 0.15 21.70 -23.70
N VAL A 63 -1.11 21.74 -24.12
CA VAL A 63 -2.08 20.67 -23.90
C VAL A 63 -2.01 19.70 -25.06
N VAL A 64 -1.75 18.44 -24.74
CA VAL A 64 -1.69 17.31 -25.68
C VAL A 64 -2.97 16.51 -25.54
N GLU A 65 -3.68 16.34 -26.66
CA GLU A 65 -4.93 15.59 -26.73
C GLU A 65 -4.80 14.40 -27.69
N GLY A 66 -5.63 13.38 -27.45
CA GLY A 66 -5.69 12.19 -28.29
C GLY A 66 -4.73 11.07 -27.86
N VAL A 67 -5.10 9.84 -28.20
CA VAL A 67 -4.44 8.63 -27.69
C VAL A 67 -2.97 8.54 -28.12
N VAL A 68 -2.66 8.80 -29.39
CA VAL A 68 -1.30 8.66 -29.93
C VAL A 68 -0.36 9.75 -29.37
N PRO A 69 -0.72 11.05 -29.40
CA PRO A 69 0.12 12.10 -28.82
C PRO A 69 0.36 11.92 -27.32
N ILE A 70 -0.68 11.58 -26.54
CA ILE A 70 -0.55 11.32 -25.10
C ILE A 70 0.38 10.14 -24.85
N ARG A 71 0.21 9.02 -25.58
CA ARG A 71 1.09 7.86 -25.46
C ARG A 71 2.55 8.23 -25.72
N ASN A 72 2.82 8.99 -26.78
CA ASN A 72 4.18 9.40 -27.14
C ASN A 72 4.79 10.33 -26.10
N ALA A 73 4.00 11.28 -25.57
CA ALA A 73 4.43 12.17 -24.50
C ALA A 73 4.80 11.40 -23.23
N VAL A 74 3.96 10.45 -22.79
CA VAL A 74 4.23 9.61 -21.62
C VAL A 74 5.49 8.77 -21.80
N VAL A 75 5.64 8.10 -22.94
CA VAL A 75 6.84 7.30 -23.24
C VAL A 75 8.08 8.18 -23.24
N SER A 76 8.03 9.33 -23.91
CA SER A 76 9.18 10.25 -23.99
C SER A 76 9.58 10.78 -22.63
N HIS A 77 8.61 11.16 -21.81
CA HIS A 77 8.83 11.64 -20.44
C HIS A 77 9.57 10.58 -19.60
N PHE A 78 9.06 9.34 -19.55
CA PHE A 78 9.70 8.30 -18.75
C PHE A 78 11.02 7.81 -19.34
N ALA A 79 11.15 7.75 -20.67
CA ALA A 79 12.42 7.42 -21.32
C ALA A 79 13.50 8.45 -20.97
N ALA A 80 13.18 9.74 -20.96
CA ALA A 80 14.10 10.78 -20.52
C ALA A 80 14.37 10.73 -19.01
N HIS A 81 13.34 10.52 -18.20
CA HIS A 81 13.45 10.47 -16.73
C HIS A 81 14.34 9.32 -16.24
N PHE A 82 14.22 8.14 -16.87
CA PHE A 82 15.02 6.96 -16.54
C PHE A 82 16.28 6.82 -17.39
N LYS A 83 16.58 7.80 -18.25
CA LYS A 83 17.81 7.79 -19.02
C LYS A 83 18.99 7.86 -18.05
N ALA A 84 19.91 6.92 -18.17
CA ALA A 84 21.14 6.96 -17.41
C ALA A 84 21.88 8.26 -17.74
N VAL A 85 22.05 9.10 -16.73
CA VAL A 85 22.91 10.27 -16.81
C VAL A 85 24.27 9.85 -16.27
N ASN A 86 25.31 9.99 -17.09
CA ASN A 86 26.69 9.91 -16.62
C ASN A 86 26.96 11.14 -15.77
N VAL A 87 26.55 11.09 -14.51
CA VAL A 87 26.95 12.04 -13.49
C VAL A 87 28.31 11.59 -13.01
N GLU A 88 29.27 12.51 -12.99
CA GLU A 88 30.55 12.31 -12.31
C GLU A 88 30.24 12.17 -10.81
N ARG A 89 30.10 10.93 -10.36
CA ARG A 89 29.83 10.64 -8.95
C ARG A 89 31.12 10.86 -8.19
N PRO A 90 31.11 11.61 -7.07
CA PRO A 90 32.28 11.72 -6.20
C PRO A 90 32.78 10.32 -5.84
N GLY A 91 34.05 10.06 -6.14
CA GLY A 91 34.70 8.81 -5.75
C GLY A 91 34.74 8.70 -4.23
N ILE A 92 34.53 7.49 -3.70
CA ILE A 92 34.68 7.21 -2.26
C ILE A 92 36.14 7.01 -1.85
N GLU A 93 37.08 7.28 -2.77
CA GLU A 93 38.50 6.92 -2.62
C GLU A 93 39.19 7.64 -1.45
N ASN A 94 38.63 8.77 -1.00
CA ASN A 94 39.12 9.54 0.15
C ASN A 94 38.21 9.44 1.40
N LEU A 95 37.27 8.49 1.42
CA LEU A 95 36.42 8.26 2.59
C LEU A 95 37.00 7.15 3.47
N ASN A 96 37.31 7.51 4.71
CA ASN A 96 37.68 6.54 5.74
C ASN A 96 36.43 5.88 6.31
N PHE A 97 36.06 4.73 5.77
CA PHE A 97 35.03 3.88 6.36
C PHE A 97 35.57 3.19 7.60
N LYS A 98 34.75 3.13 8.67
CA LYS A 98 35.03 2.25 9.79
C LYS A 98 35.08 0.81 9.26
N ARG A 99 36.20 0.13 9.50
CA ARG A 99 36.38 -1.28 9.16
C ARG A 99 36.43 -2.07 10.45
N LEU A 100 35.83 -3.25 10.41
CA LEU A 100 35.95 -4.20 11.51
C LEU A 100 37.40 -4.67 11.62
N GLN A 101 37.88 -4.73 12.85
CA GLN A 101 39.16 -5.36 13.18
C GLN A 101 39.07 -6.86 12.93
N VAL A 102 40.22 -7.50 12.69
CA VAL A 102 40.28 -8.95 12.44
C VAL A 102 39.61 -9.76 13.55
N ALA A 103 39.73 -9.30 14.81
CA ALA A 103 39.07 -9.93 15.95
C ALA A 103 37.54 -9.83 15.91
N GLU A 104 36.99 -8.69 15.47
CA GLU A 104 35.55 -8.48 15.32
C GLU A 104 35.01 -9.34 14.18
N VAL A 105 35.70 -9.37 13.03
CA VAL A 105 35.36 -10.24 11.90
C VAL A 105 35.34 -11.70 12.33
N SER A 106 36.37 -12.13 13.07
CA SER A 106 36.47 -13.50 13.58
C SER A 106 35.37 -13.81 14.58
N SER A 107 34.88 -12.81 15.34
CA SER A 107 33.76 -12.98 16.28
C SER A 107 32.42 -13.17 15.58
N LEU A 108 32.20 -12.50 14.44
CA LEU A 108 30.95 -12.59 13.68
C LEU A 108 30.72 -13.96 13.01
N ILE A 109 31.79 -14.73 12.79
CA ILE A 109 31.73 -16.06 12.16
C ILE A 109 31.78 -17.21 13.19
N LYS A 110 31.74 -16.91 14.48
CA LYS A 110 31.74 -17.96 15.51
C LYS A 110 30.40 -18.71 15.52
N PRO A 111 30.41 -20.03 15.75
CA PRO A 111 29.19 -20.77 16.01
C PRO A 111 28.55 -20.29 17.31
N PHE A 112 27.21 -20.24 17.34
CA PHE A 112 26.46 -19.85 18.53
C PHE A 112 26.65 -20.86 19.67
N SER A 113 26.86 -20.33 20.87
CA SER A 113 26.86 -21.12 22.10
C SER A 113 25.45 -21.30 22.65
N LEU A 114 25.24 -22.36 23.43
CA LEU A 114 23.96 -22.62 24.08
C LEU A 114 23.58 -21.50 25.06
N ASP A 115 24.58 -20.88 25.70
CA ASP A 115 24.35 -19.78 26.63
C ASP A 115 23.93 -18.49 25.91
N GLU A 116 24.51 -18.18 24.74
CA GLU A 116 24.05 -17.07 23.90
C GLU A 116 22.61 -17.27 23.42
N VAL A 117 22.27 -18.49 23.00
CA VAL A 117 20.89 -18.81 22.56
C VAL A 117 19.91 -18.63 23.72
N LYS A 118 20.26 -19.12 24.92
CA LYS A 118 19.44 -18.90 26.12
C LYS A 118 19.32 -17.42 26.45
N ALA A 119 20.41 -16.67 26.45
CA ALA A 119 20.36 -15.24 26.74
C ALA A 119 19.44 -14.51 25.74
N ALA A 120 19.57 -14.78 24.45
CA ALA A 120 18.76 -14.17 23.40
C ALA A 120 17.27 -14.50 23.51
N VAL A 121 16.92 -15.76 23.84
CA VAL A 121 15.52 -16.17 24.01
C VAL A 121 14.90 -15.52 25.25
N TRP A 122 15.67 -15.30 26.33
CA TRP A 122 15.17 -14.70 27.57
C TRP A 122 15.13 -13.17 27.50
N ASP A 123 15.93 -12.55 26.62
CA ASP A 123 15.88 -11.10 26.33
C ASP A 123 14.68 -10.73 25.42
N CYS A 124 14.08 -11.71 24.75
CA CYS A 124 12.87 -11.50 23.94
C CYS A 124 11.64 -11.23 24.83
N ASP A 125 10.89 -10.17 24.51
CA ASP A 125 9.63 -9.84 25.16
C ASP A 125 8.53 -10.84 24.75
N SER A 126 7.97 -11.54 25.75
CA SER A 126 6.98 -12.61 25.59
C SER A 126 5.68 -12.19 24.89
N TYR A 127 5.34 -10.90 24.91
CA TYR A 127 4.04 -10.41 24.41
C TYR A 127 4.12 -9.67 23.07
N LYS A 128 5.21 -9.85 22.30
CA LYS A 128 5.29 -9.32 20.94
C LYS A 128 4.34 -10.06 20.00
N SER A 129 3.89 -9.36 18.96
CA SER A 129 3.03 -9.93 17.93
C SER A 129 3.71 -11.14 17.26
N PRO A 130 2.99 -12.25 17.05
CA PRO A 130 3.58 -13.46 16.47
C PRO A 130 3.91 -13.27 14.98
N GLY A 131 4.86 -14.07 14.50
CA GLY A 131 5.21 -14.14 13.09
C GLY A 131 4.13 -14.87 12.25
N PRO A 132 4.40 -15.11 10.95
CA PRO A 132 3.49 -15.86 10.07
C PRO A 132 3.18 -17.28 10.56
N ASP A 133 4.01 -17.84 11.43
CA ASP A 133 3.84 -19.14 12.09
C ASP A 133 2.88 -19.10 13.29
N GLY A 134 2.52 -17.91 13.78
CA GLY A 134 1.55 -17.74 14.87
C GLY A 134 2.08 -18.04 16.27
N ILE A 135 3.39 -18.25 16.42
CA ILE A 135 4.02 -18.60 17.72
C ILE A 135 4.61 -17.33 18.36
N ASN A 136 4.41 -17.17 19.67
CA ASN A 136 5.06 -16.13 20.48
C ASN A 136 5.89 -16.77 21.62
N PHE A 137 6.69 -15.96 22.32
CA PHE A 137 7.52 -16.41 23.44
C PHE A 137 6.78 -16.48 24.79
N GLY A 138 5.47 -16.22 24.79
CA GLY A 138 4.60 -16.38 25.96
C GLY A 138 4.11 -17.82 26.06
N PHE A 139 4.93 -18.69 26.64
CA PHE A 139 4.49 -20.02 27.10
C PHE A 139 3.59 -19.93 28.32
#